data_AF-A0A1Y5TJP9-F1
#
_entry.id   AF-A0A1Y5TJP9-F1
#
_cell.length_a   1.000
_cell.length_b   1.000
_cell.length_c   1.000
_cell.angle_alpha   90.00
_cell.angle_beta   90.00
_cell.angle_gamma   90.00
#
_symmetry.space_group_name_H-M   'P 1'
#
loop_
_entity.id
_entity.type
_entity.pdbx_description
1 polymer ?
#
loop_
_entity_poly.entity_id
_entity_poly.type
_entity_poly.pdbx_seq_one_letter_code
_entity_poly.pdbx_strand_id
1 'polypeptide(L)'
;MTHTVTLNLTPVRMDTDLNIERQGDVLIVNSSAIDLSQIDAFDPMDPPPDVHEMIVGPILPTNDGYEMTVLLPYGADRTATPPSARRVALADGEALTINPAGL
;
A
#
# COMPACT_ATOMS: atom_id res chain seq x y z
N MET A 1 4.99 17.76 12.10
CA MET A 1 5.80 17.14 11.03
C MET A 1 4.86 16.19 10.32
N THR A 2 4.75 16.26 9.00
CA THR A 2 3.92 15.32 8.24
C THR A 2 4.75 14.07 8.00
N HIS A 3 4.36 12.94 8.59
CA HIS A 3 5.00 11.64 8.31
C HIS A 3 4.89 11.34 6.81
N THR A 4 5.80 10.56 6.24
CA THR A 4 5.73 10.06 4.86
C THR A 4 5.28 8.61 4.89
N VAL A 5 4.35 8.23 4.02
CA VAL A 5 4.00 6.80 3.84
C VAL A 5 4.75 6.30 2.62
N THR A 6 5.53 5.24 2.80
CA THR A 6 6.34 4.66 1.74
C THR A 6 5.84 3.27 1.39
N LEU A 7 5.48 3.09 0.13
CA LEU A 7 4.90 1.86 -0.41
C LEU A 7 5.94 1.14 -1.27
N ASN A 8 6.29 -0.08 -0.88
CA ASN A 8 7.06 -1.00 -1.72
C ASN A 8 6.09 -1.85 -2.54
N LEU A 9 5.85 -1.43 -3.79
CA LEU A 9 4.91 -2.07 -4.70
C LEU A 9 5.54 -3.32 -5.32
N THR A 10 5.02 -4.49 -4.97
CA THR A 10 5.50 -5.79 -5.45
C THR A 10 4.53 -6.38 -6.46
N PRO A 11 4.93 -6.56 -7.74
CA PRO A 11 4.06 -7.07 -8.79
C PRO A 11 3.47 -8.45 -8.46
N VAL A 12 2.16 -8.59 -8.61
CA VAL A 12 1.47 -9.87 -8.48
C VAL A 12 0.41 -10.03 -9.56
N ARG A 13 0.31 -11.25 -10.08
CA ARG A 13 -0.76 -11.63 -11.01
C ARG A 13 -2.07 -11.72 -10.24
N MET A 14 -2.89 -10.69 -10.36
CA MET A 14 -4.15 -10.54 -9.65
C MET A 14 -5.08 -9.65 -10.48
N ASP A 15 -6.37 -9.97 -10.45
CA ASP A 15 -7.42 -9.24 -11.17
C ASP A 15 -8.24 -8.42 -10.19
N THR A 16 -7.58 -7.47 -9.54
CA THR A 16 -8.16 -6.66 -8.48
C THR A 16 -7.58 -5.26 -8.58
N ASP A 17 -8.43 -4.25 -8.52
CA ASP A 17 -7.98 -2.86 -8.47
C ASP A 17 -7.20 -2.61 -7.17
N LEU A 18 -6.17 -1.77 -7.23
CA LEU A 18 -5.52 -1.24 -6.05
C LEU A 18 -5.81 0.25 -5.97
N ASN A 19 -6.53 0.65 -4.93
CA ASN A 19 -6.79 2.04 -4.55
C ASN A 19 -6.18 2.29 -3.19
N ILE A 20 -5.21 3.19 -3.13
CA ILE A 20 -4.61 3.66 -1.90
C ILE A 20 -4.82 5.16 -1.81
N GLU A 21 -5.32 5.64 -0.69
CA GLU A 21 -5.48 7.06 -0.42
C GLU A 21 -4.94 7.37 0.97
N ARG A 22 -4.24 8.50 1.09
CA ARG A 22 -3.79 8.99 2.39
C ARG A 22 -4.61 10.19 2.84
N GLN A 23 -5.16 10.09 4.04
CA GLN A 23 -5.90 11.15 4.72
C GLN A 23 -5.29 11.39 6.11
N GLY A 24 -4.30 12.27 6.20
CA GLY A 24 -3.52 12.51 7.42
C GLY A 24 -2.76 11.27 7.88
N ASP A 25 -3.14 10.77 9.06
CA ASP A 25 -2.62 9.53 9.65
C ASP A 25 -3.50 8.30 9.32
N VAL A 26 -4.51 8.45 8.47
CA VAL A 26 -5.31 7.32 7.97
C VAL A 26 -4.84 6.94 6.57
N LEU A 27 -4.55 5.66 6.35
CA LEU A 27 -4.34 5.09 5.02
C LEU A 27 -5.56 4.25 4.64
N ILE A 28 -6.21 4.57 3.53
CA ILE A 28 -7.32 3.81 2.99
C ILE A 28 -6.76 2.91 1.88
N VAL A 29 -6.97 1.60 1.98
CA VAL A 29 -6.58 0.61 0.99
C VAL A 29 -7.83 -0.16 0.58
N ASN A 30 -8.25 -0.05 -0.69
CA ASN A 30 -9.44 -0.72 -1.22
C ASN A 30 -10.68 -0.59 -0.31
N SER A 31 -10.95 0.64 0.16
CA SER A 31 -12.03 1.00 1.09
C SER A 31 -11.87 0.61 2.55
N SER A 32 -10.82 -0.13 2.91
CA SER A 32 -10.48 -0.45 4.29
C SER A 32 -9.51 0.57 4.85
N ALA A 33 -9.80 1.10 6.04
CA ALA A 33 -8.99 2.13 6.68
C ALA A 33 -7.98 1.53 7.67
N ILE A 34 -6.78 2.08 7.68
CA ILE A 34 -5.70 1.77 8.61
C ILE A 34 -5.37 3.06 9.36
N ASP A 35 -5.56 3.06 10.68
CA ASP A 35 -5.15 4.17 11.53
C ASP A 35 -3.66 4.03 11.88
N LEU A 36 -2.82 4.83 11.22
CA LEU A 36 -1.37 4.81 11.43
C LEU A 36 -0.98 5.48 12.75
N SER A 37 -1.87 6.27 13.38
CA SER A 37 -1.58 6.91 14.67
C SER A 37 -1.47 5.91 15.83
N GLN A 38 -1.95 4.68 15.64
CA GLN A 38 -1.82 3.57 16.59
C GLN A 38 -0.43 2.91 16.55
N ILE A 39 0.42 3.24 15.57
CA ILE A 39 1.73 2.63 15.41
C ILE A 39 2.74 3.41 16.24
N ASP A 40 3.24 2.78 17.30
CA ASP A 40 4.32 3.34 18.10
C ASP A 40 5.61 3.43 17.27
N ALA A 41 6.42 4.47 17.53
CA ALA A 41 7.57 4.85 16.70
C ALA A 41 8.68 3.78 16.53
N PHE A 42 8.54 2.62 17.16
CA PHE A 42 9.51 1.51 17.08
C PHE A 42 8.85 0.13 17.07
N ASP A 43 7.52 0.06 17.02
CA ASP A 43 6.79 -1.21 17.06
C ASP A 43 6.10 -1.46 15.72
N PRO A 44 6.50 -2.51 14.97
CA PRO A 44 5.79 -2.91 13.76
C PRO A 44 4.33 -3.27 14.07
N MET A 45 3.41 -2.80 13.23
CA MET A 45 1.99 -3.13 13.35
C MET A 45 1.59 -4.09 12.24
N ASP A 46 0.94 -5.21 12.61
CA ASP A 46 0.31 -6.05 11.61
C ASP A 46 -0.89 -5.32 10.97
N PRO A 47 -1.05 -5.41 9.64
CA PRO A 47 -2.16 -4.75 8.98
C PRO A 47 -3.50 -5.34 9.44
N PRO A 48 -4.59 -4.56 9.46
CA PRO A 48 -5.92 -5.10 9.77
C PRO A 48 -6.30 -6.29 8.86
N PRO A 49 -7.12 -7.25 9.33
CA PRO A 49 -7.52 -8.41 8.54
C PRO A 49 -8.12 -8.06 7.17
N ASP A 50 -8.83 -6.93 7.10
CA ASP A 50 -9.54 -6.49 5.89
C ASP A 50 -8.63 -5.89 4.80
N VAL A 51 -7.35 -5.63 5.11
CA VAL A 51 -6.33 -5.16 4.14
C VAL A 51 -5.20 -6.17 3.92
N HIS A 52 -5.21 -7.27 4.66
CA HIS A 52 -4.17 -8.31 4.63
C HIS A 52 -4.01 -8.97 3.26
N GLU A 53 -5.02 -8.86 2.39
CA GLU A 53 -4.96 -9.35 1.01
C GLU A 53 -4.08 -8.48 0.11
N MET A 54 -3.89 -7.20 0.45
CA MET A 54 -3.11 -6.24 -0.34
C MET A 54 -1.78 -5.86 0.30
N ILE A 55 -1.68 -5.89 1.63
CA ILE A 55 -0.45 -5.58 2.37
C ILE A 55 0.24 -6.87 2.82
N VAL A 56 1.52 -6.99 2.51
CA VAL A 56 2.33 -8.16 2.86
C VAL A 56 3.26 -7.83 4.01
N GLY A 57 3.10 -8.56 5.11
CA GLY A 57 3.90 -8.38 6.32
C GLY A 57 3.51 -7.13 7.11
N PRO A 58 4.29 -6.80 8.16
CA PRO A 58 3.96 -5.71 9.05
C PRO A 58 4.22 -4.34 8.41
N ILE A 59 3.50 -3.33 8.90
CA ILE A 59 3.76 -1.92 8.67
C ILE A 59 4.90 -1.50 9.59
N LEU A 60 5.98 -0.99 9.01
CA LEU A 60 7.20 -0.64 9.72
C LEU A 60 7.23 0.86 10.03
N PRO A 61 7.31 1.28 11.30
CA PRO A 61 7.64 2.66 11.61
C PRO A 61 9.09 2.96 11.20
N THR A 62 9.31 4.18 10.71
CA THR A 62 10.61 4.70 10.27
C THR A 62 10.79 6.11 10.84
N ASN A 63 12.01 6.65 10.79
CA ASN A 63 12.26 8.02 11.26
C ASN A 63 11.45 9.08 10.49
N ASP A 64 11.07 8.78 9.24
CA ASP A 64 10.38 9.72 8.35
C ASP A 64 8.87 9.43 8.24
N GLY A 65 8.34 8.40 8.92
CA GLY A 65 6.94 7.97 8.86
C GLY A 65 6.79 6.46 8.83
N TYR A 66 6.14 5.91 7.81
CA TYR A 66 5.80 4.48 7.74
C TYR A 66 6.25 3.85 6.42
N GLU A 67 6.64 2.57 6.46
CA GLU A 67 7.00 1.77 5.30
C GLU A 67 6.22 0.45 5.29
N MET A 68 5.69 0.06 4.13
CA MET A 68 4.94 -1.19 3.98
C MET A 68 5.13 -1.80 2.59
N THR A 69 4.95 -3.11 2.49
CA THR A 69 4.93 -3.82 1.21
C THR A 69 3.50 -3.98 0.74
N VAL A 70 3.19 -3.51 -0.47
CA VAL A 70 1.87 -3.63 -1.06
C VAL A 70 1.97 -4.44 -2.34
N LEU A 71 1.01 -5.33 -2.55
CA LEU A 71 0.83 -6.01 -3.82
C LEU A 71 0.45 -5.01 -4.92
N LEU A 72 1.07 -5.17 -6.09
CA LEU A 72 0.80 -4.41 -7.31
C LEU A 72 0.14 -5.34 -8.33
N PRO A 73 -1.19 -5.34 -8.42
CA PRO A 73 -1.92 -6.12 -9.41
C PRO A 73 -1.56 -5.69 -10.84
N TYR A 74 -1.32 -6.65 -11.72
CA TYR A 74 -1.08 -6.40 -13.15
C TYR A 74 -1.97 -7.23 -14.09
N GLY A 75 -3.06 -7.81 -13.57
CA GLY A 75 -4.11 -8.44 -14.37
C GLY A 75 -4.08 -9.97 -14.39
N ALA A 76 -5.18 -10.55 -14.88
CA ALA A 76 -5.39 -11.99 -14.99
C ALA A 76 -4.68 -12.63 -16.19
N ASP A 77 -4.42 -11.88 -17.28
CA ASP A 77 -3.96 -12.44 -18.55
C ASP A 77 -2.59 -13.11 -18.42
N ARG A 78 -2.54 -14.43 -18.61
CA ARG A 78 -1.31 -15.25 -18.51
C ARG A 78 -0.13 -14.74 -19.34
N THR A 79 -0.40 -13.96 -20.39
CA THR A 79 0.61 -13.36 -21.26
C THR A 79 1.05 -11.96 -20.82
N ALA A 80 0.36 -11.34 -19.87
CA ALA A 80 0.74 -10.06 -19.28
C ALA A 80 2.16 -10.13 -18.71
N THR A 81 2.99 -9.17 -19.12
CA THR A 81 4.36 -9.02 -18.61
C THR A 81 4.28 -8.31 -17.26
N PRO A 82 4.86 -8.88 -16.18
CA PRO A 82 4.85 -8.21 -14.89
C PRO A 82 5.62 -6.89 -14.99
N PRO A 83 5.10 -5.78 -14.42
CA PRO A 83 5.88 -4.57 -14.27
C PRO A 83 7.05 -4.80 -13.31
N SER A 84 8.02 -3.89 -13.29
CA SER A 84 9.04 -3.89 -12.25
C SER A 84 8.45 -3.51 -10.89
N ALA A 85 8.97 -4.11 -9.82
CA ALA A 85 8.72 -3.60 -8.47
C ALA A 85 9.20 -2.16 -8.36
N ARG A 86 8.47 -1.33 -7.61
CA ARG A 86 8.81 0.09 -7.46
C ARG A 86 8.42 0.63 -6.08
N ARG A 87 9.11 1.68 -5.68
CA ARG A 87 8.87 2.38 -4.43
C ARG A 87 8.15 3.69 -4.71
N VAL A 88 7.10 3.99 -3.93
CA VAL A 88 6.32 5.23 -4.04
C VAL A 88 6.22 5.86 -2.66
N ALA A 89 6.49 7.15 -2.56
CA ALA A 89 6.16 7.93 -1.38
C ALA A 89 4.78 8.55 -1.60
N LEU A 90 3.87 8.37 -0.64
CA LEU A 90 2.51 8.87 -0.67
C LEU A 90 2.38 10.04 0.32
N ALA A 91 2.19 11.23 -0.23
CA ALA A 91 1.98 12.45 0.55
C ALA A 91 0.56 12.49 1.14
N ASP A 92 0.36 13.37 2.12
CA ASP A 92 -0.97 13.63 2.67
C ASP A 92 -1.91 14.21 1.59
N GLY A 93 -3.12 13.67 1.49
CA GLY A 93 -4.10 14.00 0.45
C GLY A 93 -3.81 13.39 -0.92
N GLU A 94 -2.78 12.54 -1.04
CA GLU A 94 -2.45 11.86 -2.30
C GLU A 94 -3.16 10.50 -2.40
N ALA A 95 -3.47 10.12 -3.64
CA ALA A 95 -4.03 8.81 -3.96
C ALA A 95 -3.24 8.13 -5.08
N LEU A 96 -3.12 6.82 -4.97
CA LEU A 96 -2.59 5.91 -5.97
C LEU A 96 -3.69 4.93 -6.38
N THR A 97 -4.08 4.99 -7.65
CA THR A 97 -5.01 4.03 -8.25
C THR A 97 -4.31 3.23 -9.34
N ILE A 98 -4.42 1.91 -9.26
CA ILE A 98 -3.99 0.95 -10.28
C ILE A 98 -5.19 0.11 -10.67
N ASN A 99 -5.55 0.17 -11.95
CA ASN A 99 -6.57 -0.69 -12.53
C ASN A 99 -5.88 -1.68 -13.48
N PRO A 100 -5.75 -2.96 -13.10
CA PRO A 100 -5.07 -3.95 -13.92
C PRO A 100 -5.81 -4.31 -15.22
N ALA A 101 -7.11 -4.06 -15.34
CA ALA A 101 -7.87 -4.30 -16.57
C ALA A 101 -7.59 -3.24 -17.66
N GLY A 102 -6.93 -2.13 -17.29
CA GLY A 102 -6.47 -1.10 -18.23
C GLY A 102 -4.99 -1.17 -18.59
N LEU A 103 -4.24 -2.16 -18.10
CA LEU A 103 -2.80 -2.34 -18.32
C LEU A 103 -2.47 -3.29 -19.48
#